data_AF-A0A946N9Z4-F1
#
_entry.id   AF-A0A946N9Z4-F1
#
_cell.length_a   1.000
_cell.length_b   1.000
_cell.length_c   1.000
_cell.angle_alpha   90.00
_cell.angle_beta   90.00
_cell.angle_gamma   90.00
#
_symmetry.space_group_name_H-M   'P 1'
#
loop_
_entity.id
_entity.type
_entity.pdbx_description
1 polymer ?
#
loop_
_entity_poly.entity_id
_entity_poly.type
_entity_poly.pdbx_seq_one_letter_code
_entity_poly.pdbx_strand_id
1 'polypeptide(L)' 'VDGQVLVLHDMLGMIQEFNPRFLRRYLNLAEDIKGAVQNYVSDVKAKNFPNEKEQY' A
#
# COMPACT_ATOMS: atom_id res chain seq x y z
N VAL A 1 18.94 -4.48 -25.63
CA VAL A 1 18.88 -5.20 -24.34
C VAL A 1 17.56 -5.94 -24.37
N ASP A 2 17.57 -7.27 -24.36
CA ASP A 2 16.40 -8.08 -24.77
C ASP A 2 15.44 -8.42 -23.61
N GLY A 3 15.54 -7.70 -22.50
CA GLY A 3 14.67 -7.86 -21.34
C GLY A 3 15.08 -6.94 -20.20
N GLN A 4 14.16 -6.73 -19.26
CA GLN A 4 14.40 -6.04 -17.99
C GLN A 4 13.78 -6.87 -16.87
N VAL A 5 14.38 -6.83 -15.69
CA VAL A 5 13.88 -7.49 -14.48
C VAL A 5 13.79 -6.47 -13.37
N LEU A 6 12.68 -6.50 -12.63
CA LEU A 6 12.45 -5.64 -11.48
C LEU A 6 11.72 -6.44 -10.42
N VAL A 7 12.07 -6.21 -9.15
CA VAL A 7 11.38 -6.85 -8.03
C VAL A 7 10.05 -6.14 -7.83
N LEU A 8 8.95 -6.90 -7.81
CA LEU A 8 7.59 -6.36 -7.69
C LEU A 8 7.41 -5.44 -6.47
N HIS A 9 7.88 -5.87 -5.31
CA HIS A 9 7.75 -5.12 -4.05
C HIS A 9 8.47 -3.76 -4.09
N ASP A 10 9.65 -3.71 -4.72
CA ASP A 10 10.42 -2.48 -4.90
C ASP A 10 9.74 -1.56 -5.92
N MET A 11 9.28 -2.14 -7.03
CA MET A 11 8.53 -1.43 -8.07
C MET A 11 7.27 -0.76 -7.51
N LEU A 12 6.57 -1.44 -6.60
CA LEU A 12 5.37 -0.94 -5.95
C LEU A 12 5.66 -0.04 -4.74
N GLY A 13 6.93 0.14 -4.34
CA GLY A 13 7.28 1.02 -3.22
C GLY A 13 6.80 0.51 -1.86
N MET A 14 6.80 -0.81 -1.64
CA MET A 14 6.44 -1.41 -0.33
C MET A 14 7.52 -1.20 0.73
N ILE A 15 8.78 -1.11 0.33
CA ILE A 15 9.93 -0.90 1.22
C ILE A 15 10.52 0.49 0.90
N GLN A 16 10.45 1.42 1.85
CA GLN A 16 10.89 2.81 1.62
C GLN A 16 12.39 3.01 1.80
N GLU A 17 13.03 2.22 2.67
CA GLU A 17 14.46 2.34 3.03
C GLU A 17 15.42 1.77 1.96
N PHE A 18 14.90 1.00 1.00
CA PHE A 18 15.69 0.44 -0.09
C PHE A 18 15.44 1.21 -1.39
N ASN A 19 16.48 1.87 -1.92
CA ASN A 19 16.38 2.64 -3.16
C ASN A 19 17.65 2.49 -4.03
N PRO A 20 17.86 1.31 -4.63
CA PRO A 20 19.01 1.11 -5.51
C PRO A 20 18.89 1.99 -6.76
N ARG A 21 20.04 2.42 -7.29
CA ARG A 21 20.13 3.40 -8.40
C ARG A 21 19.34 3.03 -9.66
N PHE A 22 19.07 1.74 -9.88
CA PHE A 22 18.36 1.23 -11.06
C PHE A 22 16.86 1.00 -10.82
N LEU A 23 16.35 1.31 -9.63
CA LEU A 23 14.94 1.15 -9.31
C LEU A 23 14.12 2.32 -9.86
N ARG A 24 13.07 1.98 -10.63
CA ARG A 24 11.95 2.88 -10.89
C ARG A 24 10.75 2.44 -10.06
N ARG A 25 10.27 3.31 -9.19
CA ARG A 25 9.02 3.12 -8.46
C ARG A 25 7.85 3.56 -9.33
N TYR A 26 6.79 2.76 -9.36
CA TYR A 26 5.54 3.04 -10.07
C TYR A 26 4.39 3.35 -9.10
N LEU A 27 4.58 3.07 -7.81
CA LEU A 27 3.62 3.32 -6.75
C LEU A 27 4.34 3.63 -5.43
N ASN A 28 3.64 4.25 -4.48
CA ASN A 28 4.05 4.36 -3.08
C ASN A 28 3.12 3.51 -2.19
N LEU A 29 3.12 2.21 -2.40
CA LEU A 29 2.16 1.30 -1.77
C LEU A 29 2.28 1.31 -0.23
N ALA A 30 3.45 1.61 0.32
CA ALA A 30 3.62 1.79 1.76
C ALA A 30 2.76 2.94 2.32
N GLU A 31 2.64 4.05 1.59
CA GLU A 31 1.80 5.19 2.00
C GLU A 31 0.31 4.86 1.85
N ASP A 32 -0.08 4.21 0.75
CA ASP A 32 -1.47 3.79 0.53
C ASP A 32 -1.93 2.79 1.58
N ILE A 33 -1.10 1.80 1.93
CA ILE A 33 -1.38 0.84 3.02
C ILE A 33 -1.54 1.58 4.35
N LYS A 34 -0.63 2.52 4.66
CA LYS A 34 -0.71 3.30 5.89
C LYS A 34 -2.03 4.10 5.95
N GLY A 35 -2.41 4.75 4.86
CA GLY A 35 -3.67 5.48 4.76
C GLY A 35 -4.88 4.55 4.93
N ALA A 36 -4.89 3.39 4.29
CA ALA A 36 -5.96 2.41 4.41
C ALA A 36 -6.14 1.93 5.86
N VAL A 37 -5.03 1.64 6.56
CA VAL A 37 -5.07 1.25 7.97
C VAL A 37 -5.58 2.39 8.86
N GLN A 38 -5.18 3.63 8.60
CA GLN A 38 -5.67 4.79 9.35
C GLN A 38 -7.18 5.02 9.14
N ASN A 39 -7.66 4.84 7.91
CA ASN A 39 -9.09 4.94 7.59
C ASN A 39 -9.87 3.85 8.31
N TYR A 40 -9.41 2.60 8.24
CA TYR A 40 -10.01 1.48 8.97
C TYR A 40 -10.09 1.75 10.49
N VAL A 41 -9.00 2.23 11.08
CA VAL A 41 -8.98 2.60 12.51
C VAL A 41 -9.99 3.70 12.81
N SER A 42 -10.13 4.68 11.91
CA SER A 42 -11.10 5.77 12.06
C SER A 42 -12.54 5.25 11.98
N ASP A 43 -12.83 4.39 11.03
CA ASP A 43 -14.16 3.79 10.86
C ASP A 43 -14.56 2.92 12.04
N VAL A 44 -13.63 2.13 12.59
CA VAL A 44 -13.87 1.35 13.81
C VAL A 44 -14.15 2.26 15.01
N LYS A 45 -13.35 3.32 15.20
CA LYS A 45 -13.55 4.26 16.31
C LYS A 45 -14.86 5.03 16.19
N ALA A 46 -15.27 5.36 14.97
CA ALA A 46 -16.53 6.01 14.67
C ALA A 46 -17.74 5.07 14.69
N LYS A 47 -17.51 3.74 14.83
CA LYS A 47 -18.53 2.69 14.64
C LYS A 47 -19.18 2.72 13.24
N ASN A 48 -18.48 3.25 12.25
CA ASN A 48 -18.87 3.19 10.84
C ASN A 48 -18.56 1.82 10.23
N PHE A 49 -17.61 1.08 10.82
CA PHE A 49 -17.30 -0.29 10.45
C PHE A 49 -17.50 -1.23 11.66
N PRO A 50 -18.21 -2.37 11.48
CA PRO A 50 -19.05 -2.68 10.31
C PRO A 50 -20.32 -1.82 10.28
N ASN A 51 -20.80 -1.47 9.09
CA ASN A 51 -22.13 -0.88 8.90
C ASN A 51 -23.20 -1.95 8.62
N GLU A 52 -24.47 -1.55 8.45
CA GLU A 52 -25.61 -2.43 8.15
C GLU A 52 -25.41 -3.36 6.95
N LYS A 53 -24.56 -3.01 5.97
CA LYS A 53 -24.26 -3.86 4.80
C LYS A 53 -23.12 -4.84 5.05
N GLU A 54 -22.39 -4.66 6.14
CA GLU A 54 -21.18 -5.42 6.52
C GLU A 54 -21.45 -6.37 7.71
N GLN A 55 -22.72 -6.49 8.11
CA GLN A 55 -23.19 -7.39 9.18
C GLN A 55 -24.38 -8.25 8.69
N TYR A 56 -24.55 -9.43 9.30
CA TYR A 56 -25.65 -10.37 9.04
C TYR A 56 -26.93 -10.01 9.80
#